data_AF-A0A5E4ZRB2-F1
#
_entry.id   AF-A0A5E4ZRB2-F1
#
_cell.length_a   1.000
_cell.length_b   1.000
_cell.length_c   1.000
_cell.angle_alpha   90.00
_cell.angle_beta   90.00
_cell.angle_gamma   90.00
#
_symmetry.space_group_name_H-M   'P 1'
#
loop_
_entity.id
_entity.type
_entity.pdbx_description
1 polymer ?
#
loop_
_entity_poly.entity_id
_entity_poly.type
_entity_poly.pdbx_seq_one_letter_code
_entity_poly.pdbx_strand_id
1 'polypeptide(L)'
;MVIAIFDRRHAATAFARGLIVLFCVLTCVLIAWALARFAADQLVASRAARLLYEERSIATRLAHGTVHTVNQDLILIRGIPRVLAQVEQIQTAAATIAAHPLTDVPHDKARAQLLSNPVLAPVNELLRAAQLYFGADLVWLGTPDGITIASSDFNSPDPLIADRYGDRAYFNTAVLGGAGQQYVAGRKTGLPGIFFTAPVYHDGALVGVMVVKLGIRRLSHWADSGASFITDTNGVIVLANDPTFTGLAVPGGGVFKLSREERRRLYQQEDFTVVPIESYDLAPGTPDFLHLQPDDESAHQARLVRVRPDNQPYLLEAEASSDGEMVVYTMNEAPTLGSLSIERRRYVALVFALLLSLSGAGYLLIRYLRREKLHLTDTLAKNAALEHEVKYDALTGALSRGHFLKRLRAEVALAEARDLPTCVILVDLDHFKHINDTWGHSLGDTVLCAFVRLCHDSLREDDICGRLGGEEFAIILSGATEARAFDAAERLREAVRAARINVDGRTLQFTISAGVAQWHMGDDDNAWLQRADAALYLAKSRGRDRCARESDLRVLTGGGS
;
A
#
# COMPACT_ATOMS: atom_id res chain seq x y z
N MET A 1 9.31 17.81 58.76
CA MET A 1 9.69 16.53 58.13
C MET A 1 8.59 15.92 57.26
N VAL A 2 7.29 16.10 57.57
CA VAL A 2 6.15 15.51 56.81
C VAL A 2 5.86 16.19 55.46
N ILE A 3 6.13 17.50 55.32
CA ILE A 3 5.87 18.25 54.07
C ILE A 3 6.84 17.85 52.93
N ALA A 4 8.09 17.50 53.24
CA ALA A 4 9.10 17.10 52.25
C ALA A 4 8.86 15.70 51.64
N ILE A 5 8.09 14.84 52.31
CA ILE A 5 7.76 13.48 51.82
C ILE A 5 6.58 13.51 50.85
N PHE A 6 5.63 14.44 51.03
CA PHE A 6 4.49 14.63 50.13
C PHE A 6 4.93 15.17 48.76
N ASP A 7 5.90 16.07 48.75
CA ASP A 7 6.47 16.66 47.53
C ASP A 7 7.24 15.62 46.69
N ARG A 8 7.99 14.71 47.34
CA ARG A 8 8.67 13.59 46.68
C ARG A 8 7.72 12.59 46.03
N ARG A 9 6.54 12.33 46.62
CA ARG A 9 5.53 11.42 46.02
C ARG A 9 4.88 12.06 44.79
N HIS A 10 4.55 13.34 44.82
CA HIS A 10 4.03 14.04 43.63
C HIS A 10 5.09 14.14 42.52
N ALA A 11 6.33 14.49 42.85
CA ALA A 11 7.43 14.50 41.90
C ALA A 11 7.68 13.12 41.28
N ALA A 12 7.65 12.04 42.10
CA ALA A 12 7.80 10.67 41.60
C ALA A 12 6.65 10.25 40.66
N THR A 13 5.40 10.62 40.96
CA THR A 13 4.26 10.32 40.08
C THR A 13 4.28 11.13 38.78
N ALA A 14 4.71 12.40 38.82
CA ALA A 14 4.89 13.23 37.64
C ALA A 14 6.02 12.70 36.74
N PHE A 15 7.14 12.30 37.36
CA PHE A 15 8.27 11.68 36.67
C PHE A 15 7.89 10.33 36.02
N ALA A 16 7.16 9.47 36.75
CA ALA A 16 6.66 8.20 36.21
C ALA A 16 5.71 8.41 35.02
N ARG A 17 4.79 9.40 35.10
CA ARG A 17 3.92 9.77 33.97
C ARG A 17 4.72 10.30 32.78
N GLY A 18 5.75 11.12 33.01
CA GLY A 18 6.64 11.61 31.97
C GLY A 18 7.40 10.48 31.26
N LEU A 19 7.88 9.50 32.02
CA LEU A 19 8.58 8.33 31.48
C LEU A 19 7.68 7.45 30.62
N ILE A 20 6.43 7.23 31.05
CA ILE A 20 5.42 6.47 30.27
C ILE A 20 5.14 7.18 28.95
N VAL A 21 4.93 8.50 28.98
CA VAL A 21 4.68 9.28 27.76
C VAL A 21 5.88 9.20 26.81
N LEU A 22 7.10 9.36 27.32
CA LEU A 22 8.32 9.25 26.51
C LEU A 22 8.45 7.85 25.88
N PHE A 23 8.19 6.80 26.65
CA PHE A 23 8.21 5.42 26.16
C PHE A 23 7.16 5.18 25.06
N CYS A 24 5.94 5.67 25.25
CA CYS A 24 4.90 5.60 24.23
C CYS A 24 5.29 6.34 22.95
N VAL A 25 5.85 7.55 23.06
CA VAL A 25 6.33 8.32 21.90
C VAL A 25 7.43 7.57 21.16
N LEU A 26 8.43 7.06 21.89
CA LEU A 26 9.54 6.30 21.29
C LEU A 26 9.02 5.03 20.58
N THR A 27 8.08 4.32 21.21
CA THR A 27 7.45 3.13 20.62
C THR A 27 6.68 3.48 19.35
N CYS A 28 5.90 4.56 19.34
CA CYS A 28 5.20 5.04 18.14
C CYS A 28 6.18 5.43 17.02
N VAL A 29 7.30 6.07 17.35
CA VAL A 29 8.34 6.43 16.37
C VAL A 29 8.97 5.17 15.77
N LEU A 30 9.28 4.16 16.58
CA LEU A 30 9.82 2.89 16.11
C LEU A 30 8.83 2.13 15.21
N ILE A 31 7.54 2.11 15.58
CA ILE A 31 6.48 1.51 14.76
C ILE A 31 6.34 2.26 13.43
N ALA A 32 6.32 3.60 13.45
CA ALA A 32 6.25 4.41 12.25
C ALA A 32 7.46 4.19 11.33
N TRP A 33 8.65 4.03 11.90
CA TRP A 33 9.87 3.71 11.14
C TRP A 33 9.78 2.32 10.48
N ALA A 34 9.31 1.31 11.22
CA ALA A 34 9.11 -0.04 10.71
C ALA A 34 8.06 -0.08 9.58
N LEU A 35 6.92 0.58 9.77
CA LEU A 35 5.87 0.69 8.75
C LEU A 35 6.35 1.46 7.52
N ALA A 36 7.09 2.54 7.70
CA ALA A 36 7.66 3.31 6.58
C ALA A 36 8.64 2.48 5.76
N ARG A 37 9.48 1.67 6.43
CA ARG A 37 10.38 0.73 5.76
C ARG A 37 9.61 -0.32 4.97
N PHE A 38 8.61 -0.95 5.58
CA PHE A 38 7.77 -1.95 4.92
C PHE A 38 7.04 -1.38 3.69
N ALA A 39 6.40 -0.21 3.83
CA ALA A 39 5.69 0.44 2.73
C ALA A 39 6.63 0.85 1.58
N ALA A 40 7.82 1.38 1.90
CA ALA A 40 8.82 1.72 0.90
C ALA A 40 9.34 0.47 0.17
N ASP A 41 9.57 -0.63 0.89
CA ASP A 41 9.99 -1.90 0.30
C ASP A 41 8.92 -2.41 -0.70
N GLN A 42 7.62 -2.36 -0.34
CA GLN A 42 6.52 -2.75 -1.23
C GLN A 42 6.38 -1.84 -2.48
N LEU A 43 6.50 -0.52 -2.30
CA LEU A 43 6.43 0.43 -3.42
C LEU A 43 7.58 0.24 -4.40
N VAL A 44 8.81 0.09 -3.90
CA VAL A 44 9.99 -0.15 -4.73
C VAL A 44 9.88 -1.51 -5.41
N ALA A 45 9.44 -2.55 -4.71
CA ALA A 45 9.21 -3.88 -5.26
C ALA A 45 8.25 -3.85 -6.47
N SER A 46 7.09 -3.22 -6.30
CA SER A 46 6.08 -3.13 -7.37
C SER A 46 6.58 -2.33 -8.59
N ARG A 47 7.32 -1.23 -8.35
CA ARG A 47 7.90 -0.41 -9.41
C ARG A 47 9.03 -1.13 -10.13
N ALA A 48 9.90 -1.80 -9.39
CA ALA A 48 10.98 -2.61 -9.93
C ALA A 48 10.43 -3.72 -10.84
N ALA A 49 9.41 -4.45 -10.37
CA ALA A 49 8.77 -5.52 -11.14
C ALA A 49 8.20 -5.00 -12.47
N ARG A 50 7.54 -3.83 -12.46
CA ARG A 50 6.98 -3.23 -13.69
C ARG A 50 8.07 -2.80 -14.67
N LEU A 51 9.10 -2.10 -14.19
CA LEU A 51 10.23 -1.67 -15.02
C LEU A 51 10.97 -2.86 -15.62
N LEU A 52 11.23 -3.89 -14.82
CA LEU A 52 11.86 -5.13 -15.28
C LEU A 52 11.04 -5.84 -16.35
N TYR A 53 9.71 -5.86 -16.22
CA TYR A 53 8.84 -6.44 -17.22
C TYR A 53 8.92 -5.68 -18.56
N GLU A 54 8.88 -4.34 -18.49
CA GLU A 54 9.00 -3.48 -19.67
C GLU A 54 10.37 -3.66 -20.36
N GLU A 55 11.47 -3.59 -19.60
CA GLU A 55 12.83 -3.78 -20.11
C GLU A 55 13.06 -5.18 -20.68
N ARG A 56 12.51 -6.21 -20.05
CA ARG A 56 12.56 -7.59 -20.57
C ARG A 56 11.89 -7.71 -21.91
N SER A 57 10.71 -7.12 -22.09
CA SER A 57 10.01 -7.17 -23.38
C SER A 57 10.80 -6.52 -24.53
N ILE A 58 11.66 -5.54 -24.21
CA ILE A 58 12.55 -4.89 -25.17
C ILE A 58 13.74 -5.80 -25.46
N ALA A 59 14.41 -6.31 -24.42
CA ALA A 59 15.53 -7.24 -24.55
C ALA A 59 15.15 -8.48 -25.38
N THR A 60 14.01 -9.12 -25.08
CA THR A 60 13.55 -10.32 -25.81
C THR A 60 13.28 -10.03 -27.28
N ARG A 61 12.69 -8.87 -27.59
CA ARG A 61 12.44 -8.48 -28.99
C ARG A 61 13.75 -8.21 -29.74
N LEU A 62 14.74 -7.61 -29.08
CA LEU A 62 16.07 -7.40 -29.67
C LEU A 62 16.77 -8.75 -29.90
N ALA A 63 16.78 -9.64 -28.91
CA ALA A 63 17.34 -10.99 -29.03
C ALA A 63 16.76 -11.77 -30.20
N HIS A 64 15.42 -11.88 -30.25
CA HIS A 64 14.72 -12.56 -31.33
C HIS A 64 15.02 -11.93 -32.70
N GLY A 65 15.09 -10.59 -32.77
CA GLY A 65 15.43 -9.86 -33.99
C GLY A 65 16.86 -10.14 -34.48
N THR A 66 17.83 -10.17 -33.56
CA THR A 66 19.22 -10.50 -33.86
C THR A 66 19.36 -11.95 -34.30
N VAL A 67 18.76 -12.90 -33.58
CA VAL A 67 18.74 -14.32 -33.95
C VAL A 67 18.09 -14.53 -35.30
N HIS A 68 17.01 -13.81 -35.62
CA HIS A 68 16.37 -13.88 -36.93
C HIS A 68 17.32 -13.44 -38.05
N THR A 69 18.01 -12.31 -37.87
CA THR A 69 19.01 -11.81 -38.82
C THR A 69 20.15 -12.80 -39.02
N VAL A 70 20.73 -13.30 -37.92
CA VAL A 70 21.80 -14.31 -37.94
C VAL A 70 21.37 -15.56 -38.71
N ASN A 71 20.18 -16.08 -38.44
CA ASN A 71 19.66 -17.26 -39.13
C ASN A 71 19.46 -17.00 -40.63
N GLN A 72 18.92 -15.84 -41.01
CA GLN A 72 18.73 -15.47 -42.42
C GLN A 72 20.06 -15.43 -43.17
N ASP A 73 21.09 -14.81 -42.59
CA ASP A 73 22.42 -14.72 -43.20
C ASP A 73 23.09 -16.10 -43.29
N LEU A 74 22.96 -16.92 -42.23
CA LEU A 74 23.48 -18.30 -42.24
C LEU A 74 22.83 -19.16 -43.32
N ILE A 75 21.53 -19.00 -43.59
CA ILE A 75 20.85 -19.72 -44.69
C ILE A 75 21.48 -19.36 -46.03
N LEU A 76 21.72 -18.07 -46.29
CA LEU A 76 22.36 -17.62 -47.52
C LEU A 76 23.79 -18.16 -47.65
N ILE A 77 24.58 -18.09 -46.57
CA ILE A 77 25.98 -18.53 -46.56
C ILE A 77 26.09 -20.05 -46.75
N ARG A 78 25.20 -20.85 -46.14
CA ARG A 78 25.12 -22.31 -46.34
C ARG A 78 24.80 -22.70 -47.78
N GLY A 79 24.13 -21.82 -48.52
CA GLY A 79 23.85 -22.01 -49.94
C GLY A 79 25.12 -22.05 -50.80
N ILE A 80 26.17 -21.31 -50.42
CA ILE A 80 27.38 -21.12 -51.23
C ILE A 80 28.08 -22.45 -51.56
N PRO A 81 28.52 -23.27 -50.59
CA PRO A 81 29.20 -24.53 -50.91
C PRO A 81 28.26 -25.50 -51.64
N ARG A 82 26.95 -25.46 -51.39
CA ARG A 82 25.98 -26.30 -52.09
C ARG A 82 25.85 -25.93 -53.56
N VAL A 83 25.82 -24.63 -53.88
CA VAL A 83 25.78 -24.16 -55.28
C VAL A 83 27.07 -24.51 -56.00
N LEU A 84 28.23 -24.28 -55.36
CA LEU A 84 29.54 -24.64 -55.93
C LEU A 84 29.67 -26.16 -56.16
N ALA A 85 29.14 -26.99 -55.26
CA ALA A 85 29.14 -28.45 -55.40
C ALA A 85 28.29 -28.96 -56.58
N GLN A 86 27.40 -28.13 -57.14
CA GLN A 86 26.59 -28.45 -58.32
C GLN A 86 27.24 -28.00 -59.63
N VAL A 87 28.41 -27.35 -59.59
CA VAL A 87 29.10 -26.92 -60.81
C VAL A 87 29.78 -28.13 -61.46
N GLU A 88 29.42 -28.41 -62.71
CA GLU A 88 29.91 -29.58 -63.47
C GLU A 88 31.44 -29.65 -63.54
N GLN A 89 32.11 -28.51 -63.70
CA GLN A 89 33.58 -28.44 -63.69
C GLN A 89 34.18 -28.90 -62.35
N ILE A 90 33.55 -28.55 -61.22
CA ILE A 90 33.99 -28.97 -59.87
C ILE A 90 33.78 -30.48 -59.71
N GLN A 91 32.61 -31.00 -60.11
CA GLN A 91 32.26 -32.42 -60.02
C GLN A 91 33.20 -33.29 -60.86
N THR A 92 33.41 -32.92 -62.12
CA THR A 92 34.27 -33.65 -63.07
C THR A 92 35.73 -33.66 -62.60
N ALA A 93 36.23 -32.51 -62.12
CA ALA A 93 37.59 -32.42 -61.60
C ALA A 93 37.78 -33.27 -60.34
N ALA A 94 36.82 -33.22 -59.41
CA ALA A 94 36.83 -34.06 -58.20
C ALA A 94 36.83 -35.56 -58.56
N ALA A 95 35.94 -35.98 -59.48
CA ALA A 95 35.86 -37.37 -59.93
C ALA A 95 37.16 -37.85 -60.60
N THR A 96 37.80 -37.01 -61.40
CA THR A 96 39.07 -37.33 -62.08
C THR A 96 40.19 -37.62 -61.09
N ILE A 97 40.28 -36.84 -60.02
CA ILE A 97 41.28 -37.05 -58.95
C ILE A 97 40.88 -38.22 -58.06
N ALA A 98 39.58 -38.38 -57.76
CA ALA A 98 39.09 -39.50 -56.95
C ALA A 98 39.41 -40.88 -57.57
N ALA A 99 39.49 -40.96 -58.90
CA ALA A 99 39.95 -42.16 -59.61
C ALA A 99 41.43 -42.50 -59.38
N HIS A 100 42.24 -41.55 -58.92
CA HIS A 100 43.67 -41.70 -58.64
C HIS A 100 44.02 -41.13 -57.26
N PRO A 101 43.73 -41.87 -56.17
CA PRO A 101 43.89 -41.37 -54.81
C PRO A 101 45.33 -40.94 -54.50
N LEU A 102 45.48 -39.80 -53.82
CA LEU A 102 46.78 -39.23 -53.43
C LEU A 102 47.19 -39.62 -52.00
N THR A 103 46.49 -40.57 -51.38
CA THR A 103 46.58 -40.87 -49.94
C THR A 103 47.97 -41.32 -49.51
N ASP A 104 48.71 -42.02 -50.37
CA ASP A 104 50.08 -42.52 -50.11
C ASP A 104 51.20 -41.64 -50.71
N VAL A 105 50.85 -40.54 -51.37
CA VAL A 105 51.82 -39.66 -52.01
C VAL A 105 52.38 -38.67 -50.97
N PRO A 106 53.71 -38.49 -50.86
CA PRO A 106 54.30 -37.48 -49.98
C PRO A 106 53.75 -36.07 -50.29
N HIS A 107 53.48 -35.28 -49.25
CA HIS A 107 52.80 -33.98 -49.33
C HIS A 107 53.38 -33.05 -50.40
N ASP A 108 54.70 -32.86 -50.44
CA ASP A 108 55.35 -31.98 -51.43
C ASP A 108 55.15 -32.46 -52.88
N LYS A 109 55.19 -33.79 -53.10
CA LYS A 109 54.96 -34.38 -54.42
C LYS A 109 53.50 -34.28 -54.84
N ALA A 110 52.58 -34.55 -53.91
CA ALA A 110 51.15 -34.40 -54.14
C ALA A 110 50.80 -32.94 -54.49
N ARG A 111 51.38 -31.97 -53.77
CA ARG A 111 51.20 -30.54 -54.03
C ARG A 111 51.70 -30.14 -55.41
N ALA A 112 52.91 -30.56 -55.80
CA ALA A 112 53.46 -30.27 -57.12
C ALA A 112 52.61 -30.89 -58.25
N GLN A 113 52.13 -32.12 -58.06
CA GLN A 113 51.28 -32.81 -59.03
C GLN A 113 49.91 -32.12 -59.18
N LEU A 114 49.29 -31.70 -58.07
CA LEU A 114 48.00 -31.01 -58.09
C LEU A 114 48.09 -29.61 -58.71
N LEU A 115 49.13 -28.83 -58.39
CA LEU A 115 49.35 -27.50 -58.95
C LEU A 115 49.65 -27.51 -60.46
N SER A 116 50.30 -28.57 -60.95
CA SER A 116 50.61 -28.72 -62.38
C SER A 116 49.48 -29.42 -63.18
N ASN A 117 48.39 -29.82 -62.52
CA ASN A 117 47.30 -30.54 -63.17
C ASN A 117 46.42 -29.59 -64.01
N PRO A 118 46.33 -29.79 -65.34
CA PRO A 118 45.56 -28.91 -66.22
C PRO A 118 44.05 -28.92 -65.94
N VAL A 119 43.51 -29.99 -65.35
CA VAL A 119 42.09 -30.10 -64.98
C VAL A 119 41.74 -29.21 -63.79
N LEU A 120 42.69 -29.00 -62.88
CA LEU A 120 42.47 -28.24 -61.63
C LEU A 120 42.72 -26.74 -61.80
N ALA A 121 43.49 -26.31 -62.81
CA ALA A 121 43.77 -24.89 -63.03
C ALA A 121 42.49 -24.04 -63.25
N PRO A 122 41.53 -24.43 -64.10
CA PRO A 122 40.26 -23.71 -64.22
C PRO A 122 39.42 -23.72 -62.95
N VAL A 123 39.48 -24.82 -62.18
CA VAL A 123 38.77 -24.93 -60.89
C VAL A 123 39.35 -23.96 -59.87
N ASN A 124 40.68 -23.85 -59.77
CA ASN A 124 41.35 -22.90 -58.88
C ASN A 124 40.91 -21.45 -59.17
N GLU A 125 40.84 -21.07 -60.45
CA GLU A 125 40.35 -19.74 -60.86
C GLU A 125 38.87 -19.54 -60.54
N LEU A 126 38.03 -20.56 -60.75
CA LEU A 126 36.62 -20.53 -60.37
C LEU A 126 36.45 -20.35 -58.87
N LEU A 127 37.21 -21.08 -58.04
CA LEU A 127 37.16 -20.95 -56.58
C LEU A 127 37.67 -19.58 -56.13
N ARG A 128 38.67 -19.00 -56.81
CA ARG A 128 39.12 -17.63 -56.58
C ARG A 128 38.04 -16.60 -56.93
N ALA A 129 37.36 -16.76 -58.05
CA ALA A 129 36.23 -15.91 -58.44
C ALA A 129 35.09 -16.03 -57.44
N ALA A 130 34.75 -17.24 -57.00
CA ALA A 130 33.74 -17.49 -55.97
C ALA A 130 34.12 -16.83 -54.63
N GLN A 131 35.38 -16.96 -54.19
CA GLN A 131 35.88 -16.29 -52.99
C GLN A 131 35.63 -14.78 -53.05
N LEU A 132 35.96 -14.14 -54.18
CA LEU A 132 35.77 -12.69 -54.36
C LEU A 132 34.30 -12.30 -54.45
N TYR A 133 33.49 -13.06 -55.19
CA TYR A 133 32.07 -12.78 -55.41
C TYR A 133 31.24 -12.89 -54.13
N PHE A 134 31.42 -13.97 -53.38
CA PHE A 134 30.72 -14.20 -52.12
C PHE A 134 31.37 -13.52 -50.91
N GLY A 135 32.53 -12.89 -51.09
CA GLY A 135 33.29 -12.30 -49.99
C GLY A 135 33.75 -13.32 -48.94
N ALA A 136 34.01 -14.56 -49.35
CA ALA A 136 34.55 -15.59 -48.48
C ALA A 136 36.04 -15.33 -48.18
N ASP A 137 36.54 -15.83 -47.05
CA ASP A 137 37.96 -15.74 -46.73
C ASP A 137 38.77 -16.76 -47.52
N LEU A 138 38.25 -17.99 -47.64
CA LEU A 138 38.86 -19.09 -48.40
C LEU A 138 37.77 -20.02 -48.92
N VAL A 139 37.97 -20.58 -50.12
CA VAL A 139 37.09 -21.57 -50.71
C VAL A 139 37.96 -22.68 -51.30
N TRP A 140 37.74 -23.95 -50.94
CA TRP A 140 38.58 -25.04 -51.42
C TRP A 140 37.83 -26.36 -51.53
N LEU A 141 38.23 -27.16 -52.51
CA LEU A 141 37.69 -28.47 -52.82
C LEU A 141 38.59 -29.56 -52.23
N GLY A 142 38.01 -30.41 -51.40
CA GLY A 142 38.66 -31.59 -50.84
C GLY A 142 38.15 -32.89 -51.46
N THR A 143 38.96 -33.92 -51.38
CA THR A 143 38.60 -35.32 -51.62
C THR A 143 37.90 -35.91 -50.40
N PRO A 144 37.12 -37.01 -50.52
CA PRO A 144 36.47 -37.63 -49.37
C PRO A 144 37.43 -38.12 -48.28
N ASP A 145 38.68 -38.45 -48.60
CA ASP A 145 39.75 -38.79 -47.65
C ASP A 145 40.42 -37.55 -47.02
N GLY A 146 39.96 -36.35 -47.36
CA GLY A 146 40.30 -35.10 -46.70
C GLY A 146 41.44 -34.31 -47.32
N ILE A 147 42.00 -34.72 -48.47
CA ILE A 147 43.08 -33.99 -49.15
C ILE A 147 42.49 -32.86 -49.98
N THR A 148 42.97 -31.63 -49.77
CA THR A 148 42.60 -30.47 -50.61
C THR A 148 43.22 -30.59 -52.00
N ILE A 149 42.39 -30.59 -53.05
CA ILE A 149 42.81 -30.73 -54.44
C ILE A 149 42.78 -29.43 -55.23
N ALA A 150 41.90 -28.50 -54.88
CA ALA A 150 41.84 -27.16 -55.48
C ALA A 150 41.51 -26.14 -54.40
N SER A 151 42.02 -24.91 -54.52
CA SER A 151 41.82 -23.86 -53.52
C SER A 151 41.84 -22.47 -54.15
N SER A 152 41.07 -21.55 -53.58
CA SER A 152 41.04 -20.14 -53.96
C SER A 152 42.34 -19.40 -53.66
N ASP A 153 43.22 -19.95 -52.82
CA ASP A 153 44.54 -19.40 -52.48
C ASP A 153 45.69 -20.06 -53.24
N PHE A 154 45.43 -20.76 -54.35
CA PHE A 154 46.43 -21.53 -55.11
C PHE A 154 47.68 -20.74 -55.53
N ASN A 155 47.57 -19.41 -55.66
CA ASN A 155 48.66 -18.51 -56.03
C ASN A 155 49.41 -17.90 -54.82
N SER A 156 49.03 -18.29 -53.60
CA SER A 156 49.69 -17.93 -52.36
C SER A 156 51.06 -18.64 -52.23
N PRO A 157 52.03 -18.09 -51.48
CA PRO A 157 53.29 -18.78 -51.18
C PRO A 157 53.13 -20.15 -50.50
N ASP A 158 52.04 -20.36 -49.75
CA ASP A 158 51.73 -21.64 -49.09
C ASP A 158 50.23 -22.00 -49.22
N PRO A 159 49.79 -22.46 -50.40
CA PRO A 159 48.38 -22.72 -50.68
C PRO A 159 47.86 -23.92 -49.89
N LEU A 160 46.54 -24.01 -49.70
CA LEU A 160 45.90 -25.15 -49.01
C LEU A 160 46.03 -26.49 -49.75
N ILE A 161 46.47 -26.47 -51.01
CA ILE A 161 46.58 -27.66 -51.86
C ILE A 161 47.52 -28.69 -51.23
N ALA A 162 47.06 -29.95 -51.24
CA ALA A 162 47.61 -31.14 -50.57
C ALA A 162 47.47 -31.20 -49.04
N ASP A 163 46.95 -30.16 -48.37
CA ASP A 163 46.71 -30.22 -46.93
C ASP A 163 45.52 -31.13 -46.59
N ARG A 164 45.55 -31.76 -45.41
CA ARG A 164 44.51 -32.71 -44.96
C ARG A 164 43.55 -32.08 -43.95
N TYR A 165 42.26 -32.10 -44.24
CA TYR A 165 41.19 -31.56 -43.36
C TYR A 165 40.15 -32.60 -42.93
N GLY A 166 40.32 -33.88 -43.30
CA GLY A 166 39.41 -34.97 -42.93
C GLY A 166 39.30 -35.25 -41.43
N ASP A 167 40.21 -34.70 -40.61
CA ASP A 167 40.08 -34.77 -39.15
C ASP A 167 39.08 -33.73 -38.60
N ARG A 168 38.56 -32.81 -39.40
CA ARG A 168 37.65 -31.75 -38.92
C ARG A 168 36.20 -32.22 -38.94
N ALA A 169 35.45 -31.88 -37.89
CA ALA A 169 34.05 -32.29 -37.76
C ALA A 169 33.17 -31.74 -38.88
N TYR A 170 33.34 -30.46 -39.26
CA TYR A 170 32.64 -29.89 -40.40
C TYR A 170 32.85 -30.70 -41.69
N PHE A 171 34.04 -31.25 -41.90
CA PHE A 171 34.38 -31.99 -43.10
C PHE A 171 33.72 -33.37 -43.11
N ASN A 172 33.80 -34.07 -41.97
CA ASN A 172 33.21 -35.41 -41.81
C ASN A 172 31.69 -35.40 -41.96
N THR A 173 31.01 -34.35 -41.51
CA THR A 173 29.56 -34.22 -41.73
C THR A 173 29.20 -34.21 -43.21
N ALA A 174 30.01 -33.55 -44.05
CA ALA A 174 29.81 -33.56 -45.50
C ALA A 174 30.16 -34.90 -46.15
N VAL A 175 31.18 -35.60 -45.66
CA VAL A 175 31.50 -36.97 -46.12
C VAL A 175 30.34 -37.94 -45.84
N LEU A 176 29.63 -37.75 -44.73
CA LEU A 176 28.41 -38.49 -44.41
C LEU A 176 27.17 -38.04 -45.21
N GLY A 177 27.33 -37.11 -46.15
CA GLY A 177 26.28 -36.61 -47.04
C GLY A 177 25.47 -35.43 -46.49
N GLY A 178 25.80 -34.91 -45.30
CA GLY A 178 25.16 -33.76 -44.70
C GLY A 178 25.78 -32.41 -45.12
N ALA A 179 25.21 -31.30 -44.65
CA ALA A 179 25.88 -30.00 -44.73
C ALA A 179 26.59 -29.75 -43.40
N GLY A 180 27.92 -29.72 -43.39
CA GLY A 180 28.69 -29.50 -42.18
C GLY A 180 28.93 -28.02 -41.88
N GLN A 181 28.82 -27.64 -40.62
CA GLN A 181 29.16 -26.31 -40.11
C GLN A 181 30.03 -26.46 -38.87
N GLN A 182 31.02 -25.59 -38.69
CA GLN A 182 31.76 -25.52 -37.43
C GLN A 182 32.48 -24.17 -37.27
N TYR A 183 32.49 -23.65 -36.04
CA TYR A 183 33.39 -22.57 -35.65
C TYR A 183 34.71 -23.14 -35.15
N VAL A 184 35.82 -22.79 -35.80
CA VAL A 184 37.17 -23.16 -35.35
C VAL A 184 38.21 -22.12 -35.78
N ALA A 185 39.37 -22.14 -35.12
CA ALA A 185 40.53 -21.42 -35.62
C ALA A 185 41.11 -22.12 -36.87
N GLY A 186 41.27 -21.37 -37.97
CA GLY A 186 41.84 -21.91 -39.21
C GLY A 186 43.26 -22.42 -38.99
N ARG A 187 43.56 -23.67 -39.42
CA ARG A 187 44.85 -24.33 -39.13
C ARG A 187 46.05 -23.54 -39.65
N LYS A 188 45.95 -23.01 -40.88
CA LYS A 188 47.01 -22.21 -41.50
C LYS A 188 46.97 -20.74 -41.11
N THR A 189 45.78 -20.16 -41.10
CA THR A 189 45.62 -18.71 -40.90
C THR A 189 45.74 -18.30 -39.44
N GLY A 190 45.51 -19.21 -38.49
CA GLY A 190 45.28 -18.89 -37.06
C GLY A 190 43.98 -18.13 -36.79
N LEU A 191 43.45 -17.42 -37.78
CA LEU A 191 42.25 -16.61 -37.65
C LEU A 191 40.97 -17.47 -37.48
N PRO A 192 40.14 -17.15 -36.48
CA PRO A 192 38.84 -17.78 -36.27
C PRO A 192 37.87 -17.46 -37.41
N GLY A 193 37.04 -18.44 -37.74
CA GLY A 193 36.00 -18.30 -38.75
C GLY A 193 34.99 -19.45 -38.69
N ILE A 194 33.91 -19.28 -39.43
CA ILE A 194 32.88 -20.30 -39.59
C ILE A 194 33.15 -21.04 -40.89
N PHE A 195 33.20 -22.37 -40.81
CA PHE A 195 33.44 -23.26 -41.92
C PHE A 195 32.13 -23.92 -42.32
N PHE A 196 31.80 -23.85 -43.61
CA PHE A 196 30.62 -24.47 -44.20
C PHE A 196 31.05 -25.47 -45.26
N THR A 197 30.37 -26.60 -45.31
CA THR A 197 30.68 -27.67 -46.26
C THR A 197 29.45 -28.25 -46.93
N ALA A 198 29.66 -28.75 -48.14
CA ALA A 198 28.67 -29.53 -48.87
C ALA A 198 29.34 -30.70 -49.61
N PRO A 199 28.68 -31.87 -49.69
CA PRO A 199 29.15 -32.98 -50.49
C PRO A 199 29.08 -32.65 -51.99
N VAL A 200 30.09 -33.09 -52.73
CA VAL A 200 30.15 -33.02 -54.19
C VAL A 200 29.89 -34.42 -54.73
N TYR A 201 28.84 -34.56 -55.53
CA TYR A 201 28.47 -35.82 -56.16
C TYR A 201 28.75 -35.80 -57.66
N HIS A 202 29.15 -36.94 -58.20
CA HIS A 202 29.22 -37.18 -59.64
C HIS A 202 28.68 -38.59 -59.90
N ASP A 203 27.70 -38.72 -60.80
CA ASP A 203 26.97 -39.95 -61.07
C ASP A 203 26.44 -40.68 -59.81
N GLY A 204 26.02 -39.90 -58.81
CA GLY A 204 25.51 -40.41 -57.53
C GLY A 204 26.58 -40.87 -56.53
N ALA A 205 27.86 -40.87 -56.90
CA ALA A 205 28.97 -41.17 -56.00
C ALA A 205 29.51 -39.89 -55.35
N LEU A 206 29.86 -39.96 -54.06
CA LEU A 206 30.55 -38.86 -53.37
C LEU A 206 32.00 -38.78 -53.88
N VAL A 207 32.32 -37.72 -54.62
CA VAL A 207 33.64 -37.52 -55.24
C VAL A 207 34.45 -36.41 -54.58
N GLY A 208 33.84 -35.60 -53.72
CA GLY A 208 34.54 -34.53 -53.01
C GLY A 208 33.69 -33.83 -51.97
N VAL A 209 34.31 -32.86 -51.29
CA VAL A 209 33.69 -31.99 -50.30
C VAL A 209 34.06 -30.56 -50.65
N MET A 210 33.05 -29.73 -50.86
CA MET A 210 33.22 -28.31 -51.08
C MET A 210 33.30 -27.62 -49.71
N VAL A 211 34.32 -26.78 -49.48
CA VAL A 211 34.46 -26.04 -48.22
C VAL A 211 34.56 -24.53 -48.47
N VAL A 212 33.86 -23.76 -47.64
CA VAL A 212 33.89 -22.30 -47.60
C VAL A 212 34.21 -21.87 -46.17
N LYS A 213 35.22 -21.02 -46.01
CA LYS A 213 35.53 -20.33 -44.75
C LYS A 213 35.07 -18.88 -44.84
N LEU A 214 34.31 -18.44 -43.84
CA LEU A 214 33.96 -17.05 -43.64
C LEU A 214 34.61 -16.51 -42.37
N GLY A 215 35.25 -15.34 -42.48
CA GLY A 215 35.90 -14.68 -41.35
C GLY A 215 34.88 -14.07 -40.40
N ILE A 216 35.10 -14.26 -39.09
CA ILE A 216 34.15 -13.79 -38.09
C ILE A 216 33.97 -12.27 -38.07
N ARG A 217 35.01 -11.51 -38.49
CA ARG A 217 34.94 -10.04 -38.58
C ARG A 217 33.93 -9.53 -39.61
N ARG A 218 33.66 -10.29 -40.67
CA ARG A 218 32.64 -9.92 -41.67
C ARG A 218 31.23 -10.04 -41.12
N LEU A 219 31.09 -10.82 -40.05
CA LEU A 219 29.85 -11.07 -39.35
C LEU A 219 29.65 -10.11 -38.18
N SER A 220 30.46 -9.05 -38.05
CA SER A 220 30.39 -8.09 -36.92
C SER A 220 29.01 -7.48 -36.74
N HIS A 221 28.31 -7.25 -37.85
CA HIS A 221 26.93 -6.74 -37.85
C HIS A 221 25.94 -7.60 -37.07
N TRP A 222 26.22 -8.90 -36.85
CA TRP A 222 25.42 -9.76 -35.99
C TRP A 222 25.51 -9.38 -34.50
N ALA A 223 26.55 -8.64 -34.09
CA ALA A 223 26.74 -8.13 -32.74
C ALA A 223 26.74 -6.60 -32.65
N ASP A 224 26.43 -5.86 -33.74
CA ASP A 224 26.41 -4.39 -33.73
C ASP A 224 25.19 -3.82 -32.97
N SER A 225 24.17 -4.65 -32.70
CA SER A 225 22.95 -4.23 -32.02
C SER A 225 23.07 -4.38 -30.49
N GLY A 226 23.13 -3.24 -29.79
CA GLY A 226 23.21 -3.19 -28.33
C GLY A 226 24.47 -3.86 -27.77
N ALA A 227 24.54 -4.05 -26.46
CA ALA A 227 25.65 -4.80 -25.86
C ALA A 227 25.40 -6.31 -26.06
N SER A 228 25.76 -6.85 -27.23
CA SER A 228 25.53 -8.26 -27.57
C SER A 228 26.82 -9.01 -27.88
N PHE A 229 26.77 -10.33 -27.71
CA PHE A 229 27.85 -11.23 -28.10
C PHE A 229 27.29 -12.60 -28.48
N ILE A 230 28.02 -13.34 -29.29
CA ILE A 230 27.64 -14.65 -29.82
C ILE A 230 28.68 -15.65 -29.35
N THR A 231 28.23 -16.82 -28.91
CA THR A 231 29.10 -17.94 -28.56
C THR A 231 28.91 -19.11 -29.51
N ASP A 232 29.90 -19.98 -29.57
CA ASP A 232 29.74 -21.32 -30.12
C ASP A 232 29.08 -22.29 -29.12
N THR A 233 28.98 -23.56 -29.51
CA THR A 233 28.42 -24.66 -28.71
C THR A 233 29.19 -24.95 -27.41
N ASN A 234 30.45 -24.54 -27.30
CA ASN A 234 31.25 -24.71 -26.09
C ASN A 234 31.23 -23.46 -25.19
N GLY A 235 30.50 -22.41 -25.58
CA GLY A 235 30.39 -21.18 -24.81
C GLY A 235 31.60 -20.25 -24.95
N VAL A 236 32.42 -20.41 -26.00
CA VAL A 236 33.48 -19.45 -26.33
C VAL A 236 32.86 -18.31 -27.14
N ILE A 237 33.12 -17.07 -26.73
CA ILE A 237 32.61 -15.87 -27.39
C ILE A 237 33.34 -15.69 -28.72
N VAL A 238 32.60 -15.88 -29.82
CA VAL A 238 33.13 -15.82 -31.17
C VAL A 238 33.09 -14.40 -31.74
N LEU A 239 32.06 -13.65 -31.35
CA LEU A 239 31.82 -12.29 -31.80
C LEU A 239 31.19 -11.50 -30.65
N ALA A 240 31.59 -10.25 -30.46
CA ALA A 240 31.00 -9.36 -29.46
C ALA A 240 31.03 -7.91 -29.97
N ASN A 241 30.05 -7.11 -29.54
CA ASN A 241 30.07 -5.66 -29.76
C ASN A 241 31.33 -5.06 -29.12
N ASP A 242 31.58 -5.41 -27.86
CA ASP A 242 32.85 -5.09 -27.19
C ASP A 242 33.92 -6.12 -27.61
N PRO A 243 34.93 -5.74 -28.41
CA PRO A 243 35.95 -6.67 -28.88
C PRO A 243 36.75 -7.31 -27.75
N THR A 244 36.79 -6.71 -26.55
CA THR A 244 37.49 -7.27 -25.38
C THR A 244 36.88 -8.58 -24.90
N PHE A 245 35.61 -8.87 -25.26
CA PHE A 245 34.94 -10.11 -24.90
C PHE A 245 35.26 -11.26 -25.86
N THR A 246 35.76 -10.97 -27.05
CA THR A 246 36.03 -11.99 -28.07
C THR A 246 37.14 -12.92 -27.59
N GLY A 247 36.91 -14.24 -27.66
CA GLY A 247 37.83 -15.28 -27.18
C GLY A 247 37.74 -15.56 -25.67
N LEU A 248 36.91 -14.82 -24.92
CA LEU A 248 36.55 -15.19 -23.55
C LEU A 248 35.48 -16.28 -23.56
N ALA A 249 35.27 -16.92 -22.41
CA ALA A 249 34.25 -17.96 -22.25
C ALA A 249 33.14 -17.51 -21.29
N VAL A 250 31.90 -17.91 -21.56
CA VAL A 250 30.78 -17.66 -20.63
C VAL A 250 30.92 -18.54 -19.38
N PRO A 251 30.40 -18.09 -18.21
CA PRO A 251 30.46 -18.87 -16.99
C PRO A 251 29.78 -20.24 -17.16
N GLY A 252 30.48 -21.33 -16.82
CA GLY A 252 29.96 -22.69 -16.97
C GLY A 252 29.97 -23.26 -18.39
N GLY A 253 30.58 -22.57 -19.36
CA GLY A 253 30.69 -23.02 -20.75
C GLY A 253 31.35 -24.39 -20.90
N GLY A 254 30.93 -25.14 -21.93
CA GLY A 254 31.45 -26.47 -22.27
C GLY A 254 32.96 -26.51 -22.50
N VAL A 255 33.58 -25.40 -22.90
CA VAL A 255 35.03 -25.29 -23.11
C VAL A 255 35.83 -25.68 -21.87
N PHE A 256 35.30 -25.42 -20.67
CA PHE A 256 35.96 -25.79 -19.41
C PHE A 256 35.93 -27.29 -19.13
N LYS A 257 35.03 -28.04 -19.77
CA LYS A 257 34.94 -29.52 -19.69
C LYS A 257 35.84 -30.23 -20.70
N LEU A 258 36.28 -29.53 -21.76
CA LEU A 258 37.19 -30.08 -22.76
C LEU A 258 38.60 -30.29 -22.20
N SER A 259 39.29 -31.31 -22.70
CA SER A 259 40.71 -31.54 -22.45
C SER A 259 41.58 -30.43 -23.08
N ARG A 260 42.82 -30.27 -22.58
CA ARG A 260 43.77 -29.28 -23.14
C ARG A 260 44.05 -29.52 -24.63
N GLU A 261 44.15 -30.78 -25.04
CA GLU A 261 44.38 -31.16 -26.43
C GLU A 261 43.20 -30.77 -27.34
N GLU A 262 41.97 -30.99 -26.89
CA GLU A 262 40.76 -30.59 -27.61
C GLU A 262 40.65 -29.07 -27.74
N ARG A 263 40.93 -28.32 -26.66
CA ARG A 263 40.94 -26.85 -26.70
C ARG A 263 41.97 -26.32 -27.69
N ARG A 264 43.19 -26.85 -27.66
CA ARG A 264 44.24 -26.49 -28.62
C ARG A 264 43.86 -26.84 -30.06
N ARG A 265 43.19 -27.97 -30.27
CA ARG A 265 42.73 -28.41 -31.60
C ARG A 265 41.62 -27.51 -32.18
N LEU A 266 40.68 -27.07 -31.35
CA LEU A 266 39.53 -26.26 -31.78
C LEU A 266 39.86 -24.76 -31.86
N TYR A 267 40.54 -24.23 -30.84
CA TYR A 267 40.74 -22.80 -30.64
C TYR A 267 42.18 -22.33 -30.73
N GLN A 268 43.15 -23.25 -30.83
CA GLN A 268 44.59 -22.93 -30.75
C GLN A 268 45.00 -22.25 -29.43
N GLN A 269 44.18 -22.44 -28.39
CA GLN A 269 44.33 -21.85 -27.07
C GLN A 269 44.05 -22.93 -26.02
N GLU A 270 44.80 -22.93 -24.91
CA GLU A 270 44.67 -23.95 -23.84
C GLU A 270 43.88 -23.42 -22.63
N ASP A 271 44.05 -22.13 -22.33
CA ASP A 271 43.47 -21.46 -21.16
C ASP A 271 42.44 -20.41 -21.59
N PHE A 272 41.27 -20.42 -20.95
CA PHE A 272 40.19 -19.48 -21.22
C PHE A 272 39.87 -18.65 -19.99
N THR A 273 39.76 -17.34 -20.18
CA THR A 273 39.30 -16.41 -19.14
C THR A 273 37.79 -16.30 -19.21
N VAL A 274 37.13 -16.33 -18.06
CA VAL A 274 35.67 -16.13 -17.96
C VAL A 274 35.35 -14.66 -18.21
N VAL A 275 34.35 -14.39 -19.05
CA VAL A 275 33.84 -13.04 -19.29
C VAL A 275 33.43 -12.38 -17.95
N PRO A 276 33.74 -11.08 -17.71
CA PRO A 276 33.53 -10.43 -16.41
C PRO A 276 32.05 -10.06 -16.15
N ILE A 277 31.15 -11.02 -16.40
CA ILE A 277 29.70 -10.94 -16.18
C ILE A 277 29.39 -11.72 -14.91
N GLU A 278 28.86 -11.03 -13.90
CA GLU A 278 28.44 -11.62 -12.63
C GLU A 278 26.94 -11.43 -12.40
N SER A 279 26.34 -12.22 -11.52
CA SER A 279 24.94 -12.01 -11.13
C SER A 279 24.79 -10.68 -10.40
N TYR A 280 23.72 -9.93 -10.69
CA TYR A 280 23.41 -8.68 -10.01
C TYR A 280 22.56 -8.95 -8.76
N ASP A 281 23.16 -8.78 -7.58
CA ASP A 281 22.44 -8.92 -6.31
C ASP A 281 21.52 -7.72 -6.07
N LEU A 282 20.22 -7.96 -6.01
CA LEU A 282 19.25 -6.94 -5.60
C LEU A 282 19.37 -6.68 -4.09
N ALA A 283 19.10 -5.44 -3.67
CA ALA A 283 19.07 -5.08 -2.25
C ALA A 283 18.03 -5.94 -1.49
N PRO A 284 18.28 -6.30 -0.21
CA PRO A 284 17.34 -7.10 0.58
C PRO A 284 15.97 -6.43 0.67
N GLY A 285 14.92 -7.17 0.30
CA GLY A 285 13.53 -6.69 0.26
C GLY A 285 13.00 -6.37 -1.14
N THR A 286 13.86 -6.41 -2.17
CA THR A 286 13.38 -6.55 -3.56
C THR A 286 12.92 -8.01 -3.70
N PRO A 287 11.74 -8.30 -4.30
CA PRO A 287 11.32 -9.67 -4.55
C PRO A 287 12.47 -10.39 -5.23
N ASP A 288 12.80 -11.61 -4.78
CA ASP A 288 13.78 -12.45 -5.47
C ASP A 288 13.36 -12.53 -6.92
N PHE A 289 14.04 -11.77 -7.79
CA PHE A 289 13.62 -11.71 -9.17
C PHE A 289 13.81 -13.06 -9.84
N LEU A 290 14.71 -13.93 -9.34
CA LEU A 290 14.88 -15.33 -9.72
C LEU A 290 15.92 -16.03 -8.80
N HIS A 291 15.52 -16.53 -7.64
CA HIS A 291 16.09 -17.81 -7.17
C HIS A 291 15.15 -18.90 -7.67
N LEU A 292 15.32 -19.30 -8.93
CA LEU A 292 14.71 -20.53 -9.40
C LEU A 292 15.59 -21.71 -8.99
N GLN A 293 14.91 -22.76 -8.53
CA GLN A 293 15.49 -24.08 -8.29
C GLN A 293 16.31 -24.53 -9.49
N PRO A 294 17.42 -25.26 -9.27
CA PRO A 294 18.31 -25.73 -10.34
C PRO A 294 17.69 -26.75 -11.33
N ASP A 295 16.39 -27.05 -11.25
CA ASP A 295 15.76 -28.20 -11.91
C ASP A 295 14.89 -27.90 -13.15
N ASP A 296 14.71 -26.63 -13.55
CA ASP A 296 14.03 -26.33 -14.83
C ASP A 296 15.04 -26.38 -16.00
N GLU A 297 15.27 -27.58 -16.53
CA GLU A 297 16.14 -27.88 -17.67
C GLU A 297 15.63 -27.34 -19.04
N SER A 298 14.58 -26.49 -19.05
CA SER A 298 14.04 -25.92 -20.28
C SER A 298 14.23 -24.40 -20.39
N ALA A 299 15.20 -24.03 -21.24
CA ALA A 299 15.18 -22.87 -22.14
C ALA A 299 15.12 -21.43 -21.55
N HIS A 300 16.23 -20.70 -21.76
CA HIS A 300 16.26 -19.28 -22.15
C HIS A 300 15.39 -18.30 -21.32
N GLN A 301 15.87 -17.92 -20.13
CA GLN A 301 15.25 -16.86 -19.32
C GLN A 301 16.23 -15.70 -19.10
N ALA A 302 15.73 -14.46 -19.24
CA ALA A 302 16.50 -13.25 -19.00
C ALA A 302 16.99 -13.16 -17.55
N ARG A 303 18.27 -12.85 -17.35
CA ARG A 303 18.95 -12.80 -16.05
C ARG A 303 19.50 -11.41 -15.78
N LEU A 304 19.42 -10.96 -14.53
CA LEU A 304 20.01 -9.69 -14.11
C LEU A 304 21.50 -9.89 -13.79
N VAL A 305 22.36 -9.15 -14.48
CA VAL A 305 23.82 -9.28 -14.38
C VAL A 305 24.50 -7.93 -14.23
N ARG A 306 25.76 -7.93 -13.80
CA ARG A 306 26.66 -6.77 -13.82
C ARG A 306 27.90 -7.09 -14.64
N VAL A 307 28.40 -6.09 -15.36
CA VAL A 307 29.67 -6.14 -16.09
C VAL A 307 30.70 -5.31 -15.34
N ARG A 308 31.88 -5.85 -15.04
CA ARG A 308 32.98 -5.08 -14.43
C ARG A 308 33.76 -4.28 -15.49
N PRO A 309 34.26 -3.07 -15.17
CA PRO A 309 34.26 -2.42 -13.85
C PRO A 309 33.03 -1.56 -13.53
N ASP A 310 32.20 -1.25 -14.52
CA ASP A 310 31.14 -0.23 -14.39
C ASP A 310 30.02 -0.61 -13.42
N ASN A 311 29.87 -1.91 -13.13
CA ASN A 311 28.97 -2.46 -12.11
C ASN A 311 27.48 -2.07 -12.32
N GLN A 312 27.13 -1.63 -13.53
CA GLN A 312 25.77 -1.30 -13.93
C GLN A 312 24.94 -2.58 -14.08
N PRO A 313 23.64 -2.55 -13.74
CA PRO A 313 22.74 -3.66 -13.99
C PRO A 313 22.40 -3.76 -15.48
N TYR A 314 22.57 -4.96 -16.01
CA TYR A 314 22.15 -5.36 -17.35
C TYR A 314 21.13 -6.49 -17.24
N LEU A 315 20.19 -6.52 -18.17
CA LEU A 315 19.37 -7.69 -18.43
C LEU A 315 20.02 -8.50 -19.55
N LEU A 316 20.55 -9.67 -19.20
CA LEU A 316 21.19 -10.61 -20.12
C LEU A 316 20.17 -11.66 -20.56
N GLU A 317 19.97 -11.77 -21.86
CA GLU A 317 19.12 -12.79 -22.48
C GLU A 317 19.95 -13.60 -23.47
N ALA A 318 19.71 -14.91 -23.49
CA ALA A 318 20.46 -15.85 -24.31
C ALA A 318 19.48 -16.67 -25.14
N GLU A 319 19.66 -16.71 -26.45
CA GLU A 319 18.81 -17.44 -27.38
C GLU A 319 19.69 -18.23 -28.36
N ALA A 320 19.39 -19.52 -28.53
CA ALA A 320 20.13 -20.37 -29.46
C ALA A 320 19.68 -20.10 -30.90
N SER A 321 20.62 -20.21 -31.85
CA SER A 321 20.30 -20.24 -33.28
C SER A 321 19.46 -21.47 -33.61
N SER A 322 18.78 -21.44 -34.76
CA SER A 322 17.83 -22.49 -35.15
C SER A 322 18.46 -23.89 -35.31
N ASP A 323 19.76 -23.94 -35.57
CA ASP A 323 20.57 -25.16 -35.67
C ASP A 323 21.26 -25.55 -34.34
N GLY A 324 21.17 -24.72 -33.30
CA GLY A 324 21.83 -24.93 -32.01
C GLY A 324 23.35 -24.76 -32.01
N GLU A 325 23.96 -24.34 -33.12
CA GLU A 325 25.43 -24.23 -33.24
C GLU A 325 25.98 -22.94 -32.63
N MET A 326 25.11 -21.93 -32.43
CA MET A 326 25.46 -20.65 -31.84
C MET A 326 24.44 -20.23 -30.81
N VAL A 327 24.89 -19.43 -29.84
CA VAL A 327 24.00 -18.79 -28.85
C VAL A 327 24.25 -17.30 -28.91
N VAL A 328 23.19 -16.53 -29.17
CA VAL A 328 23.20 -15.08 -29.18
C VAL A 328 22.85 -14.59 -27.79
N TYR A 329 23.74 -13.82 -27.19
CA TYR A 329 23.54 -13.12 -25.94
C TYR A 329 23.29 -11.65 -26.23
N THR A 330 22.21 -11.12 -25.69
CA THR A 330 21.92 -9.68 -25.73
C THR A 330 21.89 -9.13 -24.32
N MET A 331 22.54 -7.99 -24.10
CA MET A 331 22.50 -7.25 -22.85
C MET A 331 21.85 -5.90 -23.11
N ASN A 332 20.78 -5.65 -22.37
CA ASN A 332 20.14 -4.34 -22.34
C ASN A 332 20.47 -3.66 -21.01
N GLU A 333 20.90 -2.40 -21.07
CA GLU A 333 21.16 -1.61 -19.86
C GLU A 333 19.85 -1.38 -19.10
N ALA A 334 19.87 -1.58 -17.78
CA ALA A 334 18.72 -1.34 -16.91
C ALA A 334 19.04 -0.24 -15.87
N PRO A 335 19.46 0.98 -16.29
CA PRO A 335 20.05 1.99 -15.39
C PRO A 335 19.09 2.46 -14.30
N THR A 336 17.78 2.36 -14.56
CA THR A 336 16.73 2.68 -13.60
C THR A 336 16.81 1.82 -12.34
N LEU A 337 17.29 0.57 -12.44
CA LEU A 337 17.41 -0.35 -11.30
C LEU A 337 18.47 0.12 -10.28
N GLY A 338 19.58 0.68 -10.74
CA GLY A 338 20.61 1.22 -9.85
C GLY A 338 20.08 2.36 -8.98
N SER A 339 19.17 3.18 -9.55
CA SER A 339 18.54 4.31 -8.87
C SER A 339 17.49 3.90 -7.81
N LEU A 340 16.95 2.68 -7.87
CA LEU A 340 15.91 2.21 -6.95
C LEU A 340 16.37 2.22 -5.48
N SER A 341 17.67 2.00 -5.24
CA SER A 341 18.24 2.05 -3.88
C SER A 341 18.19 3.46 -3.27
N ILE A 342 18.30 4.50 -4.10
CA ILE A 342 18.18 5.90 -3.72
C ILE A 342 16.70 6.24 -3.53
N GLU A 343 15.84 5.80 -4.45
CA GLU A 343 14.38 5.99 -4.34
C GLU A 343 13.82 5.35 -3.07
N ARG A 344 14.27 4.14 -2.72
CA ARG A 344 13.91 3.46 -1.47
C ARG A 344 14.14 4.35 -0.26
N ARG A 345 15.34 4.94 -0.12
CA ARG A 345 15.65 5.83 1.01
C ARG A 345 14.75 7.07 1.02
N ARG A 346 14.45 7.63 -0.16
CA ARG A 346 13.52 8.75 -0.30
C ARG A 346 12.11 8.38 0.13
N TYR A 347 11.60 7.22 -0.28
CA TYR A 347 10.27 6.75 0.12
C TYR A 347 10.19 6.47 1.62
N VAL A 348 11.20 5.84 2.22
CA VAL A 348 11.25 5.65 3.69
C VAL A 348 11.15 6.99 4.40
N ALA A 349 11.94 7.99 3.99
CA ALA A 349 11.91 9.32 4.59
C ALA A 349 10.55 10.01 4.44
N LEU A 350 9.94 9.96 3.25
CA LEU A 350 8.65 10.58 2.96
C LEU A 350 7.50 9.91 3.73
N VAL A 351 7.42 8.57 3.71
CA VAL A 351 6.38 7.83 4.43
C VAL A 351 6.54 8.02 5.95
N PHE A 352 7.78 8.00 6.45
CA PHE A 352 8.04 8.26 7.86
C PHE A 352 7.61 9.68 8.29
N ALA A 353 7.96 10.69 7.50
CA ALA A 353 7.53 12.07 7.74
C ALA A 353 6.01 12.23 7.70
N LEU A 354 5.33 11.55 6.77
CA LEU A 354 3.87 11.53 6.67
C LEU A 354 3.22 10.88 7.90
N LEU A 355 3.71 9.72 8.34
CA LEU A 355 3.21 9.02 9.53
C LEU A 355 3.40 9.86 10.80
N LEU A 356 4.54 10.54 10.93
CA LEU A 356 4.81 11.43 12.06
C LEU A 356 3.89 12.66 12.05
N SER A 357 3.67 13.25 10.88
CA SER A 357 2.74 14.39 10.69
C SER A 357 1.30 14.01 11.03
N LEU A 358 0.80 12.87 10.54
CA LEU A 358 -0.53 12.35 10.85
C LEU A 358 -0.68 12.04 12.35
N SER A 359 0.34 11.44 12.97
CA SER A 359 0.34 11.18 14.41
C SER A 359 0.29 12.47 15.23
N GLY A 360 1.06 13.50 14.82
CA GLY A 360 1.05 14.82 15.44
C GLY A 360 -0.29 15.53 15.30
N ALA A 361 -0.88 15.53 14.10
CA ALA A 361 -2.20 16.09 13.84
C ALA A 361 -3.30 15.37 14.65
N GLY A 362 -3.27 14.03 14.71
CA GLY A 362 -4.18 13.24 15.52
C GLY A 362 -4.05 13.56 17.01
N TYR A 363 -2.83 13.73 17.53
CA TYR A 363 -2.61 14.15 18.92
C TYR A 363 -3.19 15.55 19.20
N LEU A 364 -2.97 16.53 18.31
CA LEU A 364 -3.54 17.87 18.43
C LEU A 364 -5.06 17.85 18.40
N LEU A 365 -5.65 17.06 17.49
CA LEU A 365 -7.10 16.88 17.40
C LEU A 365 -7.69 16.26 18.67
N ILE A 366 -7.07 15.21 19.22
CA ILE A 366 -7.50 14.60 20.48
C ILE A 366 -7.43 15.61 21.63
N ARG A 367 -6.37 16.43 21.70
CA ARG A 367 -6.27 17.49 22.72
C ARG A 367 -7.34 18.55 22.55
N TYR A 368 -7.62 18.96 21.31
CA TYR A 368 -8.68 19.91 20.99
C TYR A 368 -10.05 19.37 21.43
N LEU A 369 -10.42 18.16 20.99
CA LEU A 369 -11.68 17.52 21.35
C LEU A 369 -11.83 17.32 22.86
N ARG A 370 -10.75 16.97 23.58
CA ARG A 370 -10.77 16.88 25.05
C ARG A 370 -11.07 18.23 25.70
N ARG A 371 -10.44 19.31 25.23
CA ARG A 371 -10.70 20.66 25.76
C ARG A 371 -12.14 21.08 25.52
N GLU A 372 -12.64 20.87 24.30
CA GLU A 372 -14.00 21.23 23.93
C GLU A 372 -15.04 20.47 24.75
N LYS A 373 -14.81 19.16 24.95
CA LYS A 373 -15.66 18.34 25.81
C LYS A 373 -15.72 18.86 27.24
N LEU A 374 -14.58 19.27 27.82
CA LEU A 374 -14.55 19.84 29.17
C LEU A 374 -15.33 21.16 29.24
N HIS A 375 -15.16 22.04 28.25
CA HIS A 375 -15.91 23.30 28.19
C HIS A 375 -17.42 23.08 28.15
N LEU A 376 -17.88 22.17 27.29
CA LEU A 376 -19.30 21.87 27.17
C LEU A 376 -19.89 21.33 28.49
N THR A 377 -19.18 20.42 29.16
CA THR A 377 -19.66 19.89 30.46
C THR A 377 -19.75 20.96 31.53
N ASP A 378 -18.83 21.93 31.55
CA ASP A 378 -18.83 23.03 32.52
C ASP A 378 -19.97 24.01 32.25
N THR A 379 -20.24 24.34 30.98
CA THR A 379 -21.38 25.17 30.59
C THR A 379 -22.72 24.52 30.94
N LEU A 380 -22.87 23.22 30.68
CA LEU A 380 -24.09 22.48 31.05
C LEU A 380 -24.30 22.46 32.56
N ALA A 381 -23.26 22.24 33.35
CA ALA A 381 -23.33 22.28 34.81
C ALA A 381 -23.75 23.67 35.34
N LYS A 382 -23.20 24.75 34.76
CA LYS A 382 -23.58 26.14 35.11
C LYS A 382 -25.02 26.47 34.75
N ASN A 383 -25.47 26.06 33.58
CA ASN A 383 -26.86 26.28 33.16
C ASN A 383 -27.83 25.53 34.06
N ALA A 384 -27.53 24.28 34.43
CA ALA A 384 -28.37 23.51 35.35
C ALA A 384 -28.47 24.17 36.74
N ALA A 385 -27.38 24.78 37.24
CA ALA A 385 -27.39 25.52 38.51
C ALA A 385 -28.28 26.78 38.43
N LEU A 386 -28.17 27.57 37.37
CA LEU A 386 -29.00 28.75 37.15
C LEU A 386 -30.50 28.39 37.01
N GLU A 387 -30.81 27.31 36.30
CA GLU A 387 -32.20 26.82 36.20
C GLU A 387 -32.79 26.44 37.56
N HIS A 388 -31.98 25.88 38.46
CA HIS A 388 -32.42 25.53 39.81
C HIS A 388 -32.72 26.77 40.66
N GLU A 389 -31.88 27.81 40.60
CA GLU A 389 -32.07 29.07 41.34
C GLU A 389 -33.31 29.86 40.91
N VAL A 390 -33.71 29.76 39.64
CA VAL A 390 -34.93 30.42 39.13
C VAL A 390 -36.20 29.65 39.51
N LYS A 391 -36.11 28.33 39.67
CA LYS A 391 -37.27 27.45 39.85
C LYS A 391 -37.92 27.51 41.24
N TYR A 392 -37.11 27.62 42.30
CA TYR A 392 -37.59 27.54 43.69
C TYR A 392 -37.37 28.86 44.43
N ASP A 393 -38.25 29.17 45.39
CA ASP A 393 -38.07 30.27 46.33
C ASP A 393 -36.87 29.96 47.24
N ALA A 394 -35.85 30.82 47.22
CA ALA A 394 -34.59 30.59 47.91
C ALA A 394 -34.72 30.44 49.44
N LEU A 395 -35.78 31.00 50.03
CA LEU A 395 -36.04 30.88 51.46
C LEU A 395 -36.76 29.58 51.81
N THR A 396 -37.90 29.33 51.15
CA THR A 396 -38.85 28.30 51.60
C THR A 396 -38.74 26.97 50.86
N GLY A 397 -38.11 26.94 49.69
CA GLY A 397 -38.03 25.76 48.83
C GLY A 397 -39.31 25.44 48.05
N ALA A 398 -40.39 26.21 48.24
CA ALA A 398 -41.58 26.14 47.39
C ALA A 398 -41.27 26.63 45.96
N LEU A 399 -42.14 26.39 44.98
CA LEU A 399 -41.96 26.99 43.66
C LEU A 399 -41.96 28.52 43.75
N SER A 400 -41.04 29.16 43.03
CA SER A 400 -41.04 30.61 42.88
C SER A 400 -42.32 31.05 42.17
N ARG A 401 -42.83 32.26 42.45
CA ARG A 401 -44.06 32.80 41.83
C ARG A 401 -44.11 32.57 40.32
N GLY A 402 -43.03 32.87 39.61
CA GLY A 402 -42.96 32.71 38.16
C GLY A 402 -43.14 31.26 37.71
N HIS A 403 -42.49 30.31 38.39
CA HIS A 403 -42.60 28.90 38.09
C HIS A 403 -43.94 28.30 38.51
N PHE A 404 -44.50 28.74 39.63
CA PHE A 404 -45.84 28.34 40.06
C PHE A 404 -46.90 28.74 39.03
N LEU A 405 -46.90 29.99 38.57
CA LEU A 405 -47.86 30.46 37.54
C LEU A 405 -47.70 29.71 36.22
N LYS A 406 -46.46 29.39 35.81
CA LYS A 406 -46.22 28.54 34.63
C LYS A 406 -46.84 27.15 34.81
N ARG A 407 -46.74 26.57 36.01
CA ARG A 407 -47.32 25.26 36.33
C ARG A 407 -48.84 25.32 36.44
N LEU A 408 -49.40 26.40 36.98
CA LEU A 408 -50.83 26.68 37.02
C LEU A 408 -51.45 26.66 35.62
N ARG A 409 -50.83 27.35 34.65
CA ARG A 409 -51.28 27.32 33.24
C ARG A 409 -51.22 25.93 32.62
N ALA A 410 -50.18 25.15 32.95
CA ALA A 410 -50.07 23.77 32.46
C ALA A 410 -51.16 22.87 33.04
N GLU A 411 -51.54 23.09 34.30
CA GLU A 411 -52.64 22.36 34.95
C GLU A 411 -54.01 22.78 34.42
N VAL A 412 -54.23 24.06 34.07
CA VAL A 412 -55.43 24.50 33.34
C VAL A 412 -55.57 23.76 32.02
N ALA A 413 -54.51 23.73 31.21
CA ALA A 413 -54.51 23.01 29.93
C ALA A 413 -54.76 21.50 30.11
N LEU A 414 -54.24 20.91 31.20
CA LEU A 414 -54.46 19.50 31.52
C LEU A 414 -55.91 19.23 31.95
N ALA A 415 -56.48 20.10 32.78
CA ALA A 415 -57.86 20.04 33.23
C ALA A 415 -58.83 20.14 32.05
N GLU A 416 -58.60 21.08 31.15
CA GLU A 416 -59.39 21.27 29.92
C GLU A 416 -59.31 20.05 29.00
N ALA A 417 -58.11 19.51 28.77
CA ALA A 417 -57.92 18.38 27.87
C ALA A 417 -58.49 17.05 28.39
N ARG A 418 -58.62 16.89 29.72
CA ARG A 418 -58.97 15.62 30.36
C ARG A 418 -60.30 15.65 31.12
N ASP A 419 -61.00 16.79 31.10
CA ASP A 419 -62.19 17.05 31.93
C ASP A 419 -61.95 16.66 33.41
N LEU A 420 -60.77 17.03 33.93
CA LEU A 420 -60.30 16.63 35.25
C LEU A 420 -60.57 17.76 36.26
N PRO A 421 -61.36 17.53 37.34
CA PRO A 421 -61.61 18.57 38.33
C PRO A 421 -60.28 18.97 38.97
N THR A 422 -59.96 20.27 38.94
CA THR A 422 -58.72 20.81 39.47
C THR A 422 -59.05 22.01 40.35
N CYS A 423 -58.42 22.11 41.51
CA CYS A 423 -58.61 23.22 42.44
C CYS A 423 -57.32 23.98 42.71
N VAL A 424 -57.46 25.27 42.98
CA VAL A 424 -56.40 26.11 43.53
C VAL A 424 -56.81 26.54 44.94
N ILE A 425 -55.84 26.50 45.85
CA ILE A 425 -55.98 27.02 47.20
C ILE A 425 -55.05 28.20 47.32
N LEU A 426 -55.59 29.39 47.64
CA LEU A 426 -54.78 30.52 48.08
C LEU A 426 -54.72 30.53 49.60
N VAL A 427 -53.52 30.65 50.14
CA VAL A 427 -53.24 30.58 51.57
C VAL A 427 -52.49 31.82 52.00
N ASP A 428 -52.91 32.39 53.13
CA ASP A 428 -52.24 33.51 53.78
C ASP A 428 -52.01 33.18 55.25
N LEU A 429 -50.80 33.47 55.73
CA LEU A 429 -50.45 33.30 57.14
C LEU A 429 -51.05 34.45 57.95
N ASP A 430 -51.98 34.12 58.84
CA ASP A 430 -52.70 35.13 59.61
C ASP A 430 -51.75 35.88 60.54
N HIS A 431 -51.86 37.21 60.54
CA HIS A 431 -51.09 38.10 61.41
C HIS A 431 -49.56 37.93 61.25
N PHE A 432 -49.06 37.51 60.09
CA PHE A 432 -47.62 37.29 59.87
C PHE A 432 -46.77 38.53 60.11
N LYS A 433 -47.27 39.73 59.74
CA LYS A 433 -46.61 40.99 60.13
C LYS A 433 -46.43 41.13 61.65
N HIS A 434 -47.42 40.77 62.45
CA HIS A 434 -47.31 40.81 63.92
C HIS A 434 -46.29 39.79 64.43
N ILE A 435 -46.17 38.62 63.77
CA ILE A 435 -45.12 37.65 64.07
C ILE A 435 -43.74 38.28 63.81
N ASN A 436 -43.53 38.91 62.66
CA ASN A 436 -42.28 39.60 62.34
C ASN A 436 -41.97 40.73 63.33
N ASP A 437 -42.98 41.55 63.66
CA ASP A 437 -42.82 42.69 64.56
C ASP A 437 -42.52 42.25 66.00
N THR A 438 -43.07 41.12 66.45
CA THR A 438 -42.89 40.59 67.82
C THR A 438 -41.61 39.78 67.98
N TRP A 439 -41.27 38.98 66.97
CA TRP A 439 -40.23 37.95 67.08
C TRP A 439 -39.03 38.16 66.16
N GLY A 440 -39.08 39.18 65.30
CA GLY A 440 -38.06 39.47 64.30
C GLY A 440 -38.25 38.65 63.01
N HIS A 441 -37.73 39.21 61.92
CA HIS A 441 -37.84 38.62 60.58
C HIS A 441 -37.26 37.21 60.48
N SER A 442 -36.15 36.91 61.17
CA SER A 442 -35.54 35.57 61.13
C SER A 442 -36.47 34.46 61.64
N LEU A 443 -37.34 34.78 62.60
CA LEU A 443 -38.32 33.82 63.10
C LEU A 443 -39.55 33.74 62.19
N GLY A 444 -39.94 34.86 61.56
CA GLY A 444 -40.91 34.85 60.48
C GLY A 444 -40.48 33.96 59.31
N ASP A 445 -39.22 34.03 58.90
CA ASP A 445 -38.62 33.15 57.89
C ASP A 445 -38.73 31.67 58.28
N THR A 446 -38.51 31.36 59.56
CA THR A 446 -38.70 30.00 60.10
C THR A 446 -40.15 29.56 60.02
N VAL A 447 -41.11 30.46 60.28
CA VAL A 447 -42.55 30.20 60.15
C VAL A 447 -42.93 29.91 58.69
N LEU A 448 -42.39 30.65 57.73
CA LEU A 448 -42.61 30.40 56.30
C LEU A 448 -42.07 29.04 55.85
N CYS A 449 -40.86 28.67 56.28
CA CYS A 449 -40.29 27.36 56.02
C CYS A 449 -41.07 26.23 56.69
N ALA A 450 -41.56 26.45 57.92
CA ALA A 450 -42.40 25.50 58.63
C ALA A 450 -43.74 25.29 57.91
N PHE A 451 -44.34 26.36 57.39
CA PHE A 451 -45.56 26.27 56.60
C PHE A 451 -45.38 25.42 55.33
N VAL A 452 -44.30 25.62 54.57
CA VAL A 452 -44.04 24.80 53.36
C VAL A 452 -43.80 23.34 53.71
N ARG A 453 -43.12 23.03 54.82
CA ARG A 453 -42.99 21.65 55.31
C ARG A 453 -44.36 21.04 55.67
N LEU A 454 -45.20 21.79 56.37
CA LEU A 454 -46.56 21.35 56.70
C LEU A 454 -47.42 21.15 55.45
N CYS A 455 -47.21 21.94 54.39
CA CYS A 455 -47.82 21.69 53.09
C CYS A 455 -47.37 20.33 52.52
N HIS A 456 -46.07 20.05 52.49
CA HIS A 456 -45.56 18.76 52.01
C HIS A 456 -46.08 17.57 52.83
N ASP A 457 -46.21 17.71 54.15
CA ASP A 457 -46.70 16.64 55.03
C ASP A 457 -48.23 16.45 54.94
N SER A 458 -48.97 17.53 54.63
CA SER A 458 -50.44 17.52 54.62
C SER A 458 -51.05 17.30 53.23
N LEU A 459 -50.25 17.35 52.17
CA LEU A 459 -50.67 17.25 50.77
C LEU A 459 -50.08 16.00 50.12
N ARG A 460 -50.53 15.67 48.90
CA ARG A 460 -49.99 14.55 48.11
C ARG A 460 -48.70 14.96 47.41
N GLU A 461 -47.94 13.95 46.97
CA GLU A 461 -46.70 14.16 46.21
C GLU A 461 -46.90 14.95 44.90
N ASP A 462 -48.06 14.78 44.25
CA ASP A 462 -48.42 15.49 43.01
C ASP A 462 -48.99 16.90 43.24
N ASP A 463 -49.29 17.28 44.49
CA ASP A 463 -49.85 18.59 44.82
C ASP A 463 -48.74 19.66 44.82
N ILE A 464 -49.01 20.81 44.21
CA ILE A 464 -47.97 21.77 43.85
C ILE A 464 -48.07 23.01 44.72
N CYS A 465 -47.08 23.24 45.58
CA CYS A 465 -47.01 24.43 46.43
C CYS A 465 -46.05 25.49 45.83
N GLY A 466 -46.51 26.73 45.73
CA GLY A 466 -45.71 27.88 45.33
C GLY A 466 -45.90 29.08 46.24
N ARG A 467 -44.86 29.91 46.35
CA ARG A 467 -44.90 31.16 47.11
C ARG A 467 -45.19 32.32 46.14
N LEU A 468 -46.32 33.00 46.34
CA LEU A 468 -46.77 34.10 45.48
C LEU A 468 -46.25 35.47 45.95
N GLY A 469 -46.02 35.61 47.26
CA GLY A 469 -45.65 36.86 47.92
C GLY A 469 -44.97 36.64 49.27
N GLY A 470 -44.94 37.69 50.10
CA GLY A 470 -44.26 37.67 51.41
C GLY A 470 -44.77 36.57 52.33
N GLU A 471 -46.08 36.50 52.54
CA GLU A 471 -46.77 35.54 53.42
C GLU A 471 -47.87 34.75 52.69
N GLU A 472 -47.90 34.88 51.35
CA GLU A 472 -48.94 34.34 50.48
C GLU A 472 -48.42 33.13 49.71
N PHE A 473 -49.16 32.03 49.79
CA PHE A 473 -48.87 30.78 49.11
C PHE A 473 -50.05 30.33 48.28
N ALA A 474 -49.77 29.52 47.28
CA ALA A 474 -50.77 28.90 46.44
C ALA A 474 -50.48 27.42 46.26
N ILE A 475 -51.54 26.61 46.26
CA ILE A 475 -51.45 25.16 46.11
C ILE A 475 -52.36 24.75 44.96
N ILE A 476 -51.85 23.94 44.03
CA ILE A 476 -52.63 23.33 42.95
C ILE A 476 -52.92 21.87 43.33
N LEU A 477 -54.18 21.48 43.28
CA LEU A 477 -54.66 20.12 43.52
C LEU A 477 -55.29 19.57 42.24
N SER A 478 -54.52 18.77 41.51
CA SER A 478 -54.97 18.11 40.27
C SER A 478 -55.86 16.91 40.58
N GLY A 479 -57.00 16.79 39.90
CA GLY A 479 -57.95 15.70 40.15
C GLY A 479 -58.76 15.84 41.45
N ALA A 480 -58.83 17.05 42.02
CA ALA A 480 -59.63 17.37 43.19
C ALA A 480 -60.84 18.25 42.82
N THR A 481 -62.03 17.82 43.25
CA THR A 481 -63.23 18.67 43.27
C THR A 481 -63.16 19.67 44.43
N GLU A 482 -63.94 20.75 44.38
CA GLU A 482 -63.99 21.79 45.43
C GLU A 482 -64.12 21.21 46.85
N ALA A 483 -64.97 20.21 47.05
CA ALA A 483 -65.15 19.57 48.36
C ALA A 483 -63.87 18.90 48.89
N ARG A 484 -63.17 18.12 48.04
CA ARG A 484 -61.92 17.44 48.41
C ARG A 484 -60.78 18.43 48.62
N ALA A 485 -60.74 19.50 47.83
CA ALA A 485 -59.78 20.57 47.99
C ALA A 485 -60.00 21.35 49.30
N PHE A 486 -61.26 21.55 49.67
CA PHE A 486 -61.63 22.14 50.95
C PHE A 486 -61.23 21.26 52.14
N ASP A 487 -61.46 19.94 52.06
CA ASP A 487 -61.00 19.01 53.10
C ASP A 487 -59.47 19.02 53.25
N ALA A 488 -58.73 19.12 52.14
CA ALA A 488 -57.28 19.24 52.16
C ALA A 488 -56.82 20.58 52.77
N ALA A 489 -57.52 21.68 52.46
CA ALA A 489 -57.26 23.00 53.03
C ALA A 489 -57.52 23.01 54.55
N GLU A 490 -58.62 22.41 55.01
CA GLU A 490 -58.94 22.30 56.44
C GLU A 490 -57.93 21.41 57.18
N ARG A 491 -57.51 20.28 56.58
CA ARG A 491 -56.44 19.45 57.15
C ARG A 491 -55.13 20.22 57.30
N LEU A 492 -54.73 20.98 56.28
CA LEU A 492 -53.54 21.83 56.34
C LEU A 492 -53.70 22.91 57.42
N ARG A 493 -54.88 23.54 57.52
CA ARG A 493 -55.18 24.54 58.53
C ARG A 493 -55.09 23.98 59.95
N GLU A 494 -55.64 22.79 60.19
CA GLU A 494 -55.54 22.10 61.48
C GLU A 494 -54.10 21.74 61.83
N ALA A 495 -53.33 21.22 60.85
CA ALA A 495 -51.91 20.92 61.03
C ALA A 495 -51.10 22.18 61.39
N VAL A 496 -51.36 23.30 60.71
CA VAL A 496 -50.75 24.60 61.03
C VAL A 496 -51.17 25.10 62.41
N ARG A 497 -52.47 25.07 62.73
CA ARG A 497 -52.98 25.48 64.06
C ARG A 497 -52.39 24.62 65.18
N ALA A 498 -52.12 23.35 64.94
CA ALA A 498 -51.50 22.43 65.90
C ALA A 498 -49.98 22.61 66.02
N ALA A 499 -49.33 23.20 65.00
CA ALA A 499 -47.89 23.39 64.99
C ALA A 499 -47.42 24.27 66.16
N ARG A 500 -46.30 23.88 66.77
CA ARG A 500 -45.67 24.57 67.90
C ARG A 500 -44.21 24.80 67.55
N ILE A 501 -43.81 26.07 67.41
CA ILE A 501 -42.42 26.44 67.19
C ILE A 501 -41.86 26.92 68.53
N ASN A 502 -40.91 26.18 69.10
CA ASN A 502 -40.28 26.52 70.38
C ASN A 502 -39.11 27.49 70.16
N VAL A 503 -39.14 28.60 70.87
CA VAL A 503 -38.22 29.73 70.71
C VAL A 503 -37.90 30.27 72.09
N ASP A 504 -36.67 30.05 72.58
CA ASP A 504 -36.19 30.55 73.86
C ASP A 504 -37.16 30.31 75.05
N GLY A 505 -37.75 29.12 75.10
CA GLY A 505 -38.69 28.71 76.16
C GLY A 505 -40.13 29.23 76.00
N ARG A 506 -40.43 29.97 74.93
CA ARG A 506 -41.78 30.35 74.52
C ARG A 506 -42.24 29.52 73.32
N THR A 507 -43.56 29.33 73.19
CA THR A 507 -44.15 28.58 72.08
C THR A 507 -44.89 29.54 71.15
N LEU A 508 -44.41 29.66 69.91
CA LEU A 508 -45.07 30.38 68.84
C LEU A 508 -46.09 29.46 68.15
N GLN A 509 -47.30 29.97 68.00
CA GLN A 509 -48.38 29.36 67.25
C GLN A 509 -48.82 30.36 66.19
N PHE A 510 -49.20 29.85 65.02
CA PHE A 510 -49.70 30.65 63.92
C PHE A 510 -50.85 29.91 63.25
N THR A 511 -51.69 30.66 62.53
CA THR A 511 -52.86 30.14 61.84
C THR A 511 -52.81 30.58 60.39
N ILE A 512 -53.62 29.94 59.55
CA ILE A 512 -53.76 30.34 58.15
C ILE A 512 -55.23 30.57 57.83
N SER A 513 -55.47 31.50 56.92
CA SER A 513 -56.72 31.61 56.19
C SER A 513 -56.51 31.03 54.80
N ALA A 514 -57.50 30.29 54.27
CA ALA A 514 -57.41 29.71 52.93
C ALA A 514 -58.69 29.92 52.11
N GLY A 515 -58.52 30.21 50.82
CA GLY A 515 -59.60 30.31 49.84
C GLY A 515 -59.46 29.22 48.78
N VAL A 516 -60.53 28.45 48.58
CA VAL A 516 -60.55 27.32 47.64
C VAL A 516 -61.43 27.66 46.44
N ALA A 517 -60.89 27.51 45.23
CA ALA A 517 -61.66 27.64 43.99
C ALA A 517 -61.42 26.45 43.06
N GLN A 518 -62.50 25.91 42.51
CA GLN A 518 -62.41 24.92 41.43
C GLN A 518 -62.28 25.63 40.09
N TRP A 519 -61.49 25.05 39.19
CA TRP A 519 -61.42 25.50 37.81
C TRP A 519 -62.73 25.18 37.07
N HIS A 520 -63.22 26.12 36.27
CA HIS A 520 -64.38 25.95 35.40
C HIS A 520 -63.98 26.15 33.94
N MET A 521 -64.70 25.48 33.04
CA MET A 521 -64.48 25.61 31.61
C MET A 521 -64.60 27.08 31.17
N GLY A 522 -63.58 27.59 30.49
CA GLY A 522 -63.50 28.99 30.04
C GLY A 522 -62.77 29.94 30.98
N ASP A 523 -62.33 29.48 32.16
CA ASP A 523 -61.45 30.27 33.02
C ASP A 523 -60.03 30.36 32.48
N ASP A 524 -59.48 31.58 32.47
CA ASP A 524 -58.03 31.77 32.43
C ASP A 524 -57.41 31.64 33.85
N ASP A 525 -56.08 31.61 33.91
CA ASP A 525 -55.34 31.46 35.16
C ASP A 525 -55.63 32.59 36.17
N ASN A 526 -55.90 33.81 35.67
CA ASN A 526 -56.21 34.96 36.51
C ASN A 526 -57.63 34.88 37.10
N ALA A 527 -58.64 34.56 36.29
CA ALA A 527 -60.02 34.44 36.73
C ALA A 527 -60.17 33.36 37.81
N TRP A 528 -59.45 32.25 37.65
CA TRP A 528 -59.43 31.18 38.63
C TRP A 528 -58.78 31.60 39.96
N LEU A 529 -57.62 32.27 39.90
CA LEU A 529 -56.97 32.82 41.10
C LEU A 529 -57.81 33.89 41.80
N GLN A 530 -58.51 34.75 41.04
CA GLN A 530 -59.39 35.78 41.60
C GLN A 530 -60.55 35.20 42.41
N ARG A 531 -61.11 34.06 42.01
CA ARG A 531 -62.15 33.38 42.81
C ARG A 531 -61.60 32.78 44.09
N ALA A 532 -60.40 32.19 44.04
CA ALA A 532 -59.73 31.72 45.25
C ALA A 532 -59.40 32.88 46.19
N ASP A 533 -59.02 34.04 45.65
CA ASP A 533 -58.72 35.25 46.42
C ASP A 533 -59.99 35.80 47.10
N ALA A 534 -61.11 35.85 46.37
CA ALA A 534 -62.40 36.24 46.94
C ALA A 534 -62.83 35.30 48.09
N ALA A 535 -62.60 33.99 47.95
CA ALA A 535 -62.84 33.02 49.00
C ALA A 535 -61.89 33.23 50.19
N LEU A 536 -60.60 33.49 49.93
CA LEU A 536 -59.62 33.78 50.98
C LEU A 536 -59.99 35.06 51.75
N TYR A 537 -60.44 36.10 51.05
CA TYR A 537 -60.95 37.31 51.65
C TYR A 537 -62.18 37.04 52.54
N LEU A 538 -63.08 36.16 52.10
CA LEU A 538 -64.22 35.72 52.92
C LEU A 538 -63.76 35.01 54.20
N ALA A 539 -62.75 34.14 54.12
CA ALA A 539 -62.16 33.49 55.29
C ALA A 539 -61.56 34.51 56.27
N LYS A 540 -60.79 35.48 55.77
CA LYS A 540 -60.20 36.56 56.58
C LYS A 540 -61.25 37.44 57.25
N SER A 541 -62.27 37.89 56.50
CA SER A 541 -63.32 38.79 57.00
C SER A 541 -64.24 38.13 58.04
N ARG A 542 -64.40 36.80 58.00
CA ARG A 542 -65.17 36.05 58.99
C ARG A 542 -64.41 35.75 60.29
N GLY A 543 -63.20 36.30 60.46
CA GLY A 543 -62.43 36.19 61.70
C GLY A 543 -61.20 35.29 61.62
N ARG A 544 -60.68 35.03 60.41
CA ARG A 544 -59.43 34.28 60.15
C ARG A 544 -59.46 32.83 60.67
N ASP A 545 -58.33 32.12 60.55
CA ASP A 545 -58.13 30.73 60.99
C ASP A 545 -59.26 29.80 60.52
N ARG A 546 -59.55 29.88 59.21
CA ARG A 546 -60.59 29.10 58.54
C ARG A 546 -60.33 28.98 57.04
N CYS A 547 -60.95 27.99 56.42
CA CYS A 547 -61.05 27.92 54.98
C CYS A 547 -62.42 28.43 54.50
N ALA A 548 -62.49 28.95 53.28
CA ALA A 548 -63.75 29.24 52.60
C ALA A 548 -63.70 28.75 51.15
N ARG A 549 -64.86 28.40 50.62
CA ARG A 549 -65.07 27.93 49.25
C ARG A 549 -65.58 29.07 48.37
N GLU A 550 -65.31 29.01 47.07
CA GLU A 550 -65.95 29.93 46.13
C GLU A 550 -67.48 29.78 46.15
N SER A 551 -68.00 28.57 46.41
CA SER A 551 -69.44 28.33 46.56
C SER A 551 -70.07 29.04 47.77
N ASP A 552 -69.30 29.33 48.83
CA ASP A 552 -69.77 30.07 50.01
C ASP A 552 -70.12 31.54 49.69
N LEU A 553 -69.51 32.11 48.63
CA LEU A 553 -69.81 33.47 48.16
C LEU A 553 -71.18 33.54 47.47
N ARG A 554 -71.58 32.49 46.76
CA ARG A 554 -72.89 32.43 46.06
C ARG A 554 -74.06 32.35 47.04
N VAL A 555 -73.85 31.73 48.21
CA VAL A 555 -74.86 31.64 49.27
C VAL A 555 -75.12 32.99 49.94
N LEU A 556 -74.12 33.88 49.99
CA LEU A 556 -74.26 35.23 50.56
C LEU A 556 -75.00 36.21 49.63
N THR A 557 -74.91 36.05 48.31
CA THR A 557 -75.58 36.92 47.35
C THR A 557 -77.02 36.49 47.04
N GLY A 558 -77.41 35.25 47.36
CA GLY A 558 -78.77 34.71 47.17
C GLY A 558 -79.73 34.87 48.37
N GLY A 559 -79.30 35.47 49.47
CA GLY A 559 -80.07 35.64 50.71
C GLY A 559 -80.80 36.98 50.84
N GLY A 560 -81.43 37.46 49.77
CA GLY A 560 -82.24 38.68 49.74
C GLY A 560 -83.36 38.55 48.73
N SER A 561 -84.47 37.94 49.16
CA SER A 561 -85.79 38.01 48.53
C SER A 561 -86.82 38.43 49.56
#